data_AF-A0A939Z4Z2-F1
#
_entry.id   AF-A0A939Z4Z2-F1
#
_cell.length_a   1.000
_cell.length_b   1.000
_cell.length_c   1.000
_cell.angle_alpha   90.00
_cell.angle_beta   90.00
_cell.angle_gamma   90.00
#
_symmetry.space_group_name_H-M   'P 1'
#
loop_
_entity.id
_entity.type
_entity.pdbx_description
1 polymer ?
#
loop_
_entity_poly.entity_id
_entity_poly.type
_entity_poly.pdbx_seq_one_letter_code
_entity_poly.pdbx_strand_id
1 'polypeptide(L)'
;MNKKDIKKVVLAYSGGLDTSVIIPWLKENYNNCEIIAVSGDVGQGTELDGLEEKALKTGASKLYIEDLKKEFVEDYIFPTLQAGAVYEGEYLLGTSFARPVIAKRIVEIALKEGADAICHGCTGKGNDQVRFELAIKAFAPHMAIIAPWREWSIKSREEEIDYAEAHNIPLRINR
;
A
#
# COMPACT_ATOMS: atom_id res chain seq x y z
N MET A 1 3.09 -8.10 -18.90
CA MET A 1 3.66 -9.04 -17.92
C MET A 1 2.67 -10.18 -17.73
N ASN A 2 3.10 -11.43 -17.77
CA ASN A 2 2.20 -12.55 -17.54
C ASN A 2 1.99 -12.70 -16.03
N LYS A 3 0.73 -12.80 -15.56
CA LYS A 3 0.42 -12.96 -14.13
C LYS A 3 1.11 -14.18 -13.52
N LYS A 4 1.40 -15.20 -14.34
CA LYS A 4 2.11 -16.43 -13.94
C LYS A 4 3.58 -16.22 -13.57
N ASP A 5 4.20 -15.13 -14.03
CA ASP A 5 5.61 -14.85 -13.78
C ASP A 5 5.83 -14.13 -12.44
N ILE A 6 4.77 -13.60 -11.82
CA ILE A 6 4.83 -12.95 -10.51
C ILE A 6 4.82 -14.01 -9.41
N LYS A 7 5.93 -14.12 -8.69
CA LYS A 7 6.12 -15.07 -7.58
C LYS A 7 6.23 -14.37 -6.24
N LYS A 8 6.67 -13.11 -6.20
CA LYS A 8 6.78 -12.32 -4.98
C LYS A 8 6.28 -10.89 -5.20
N VAL A 9 5.39 -10.44 -4.32
CA VAL A 9 4.77 -9.11 -4.36
C VAL A 9 5.03 -8.39 -3.04
N VAL A 10 5.44 -7.12 -3.11
CA VAL A 10 5.39 -6.22 -1.96
C VAL A 10 4.09 -5.44 -1.99
N LEU A 11 3.28 -5.53 -0.93
CA LEU A 11 2.00 -4.85 -0.79
C LEU A 11 2.13 -3.64 0.15
N ALA A 12 1.79 -2.45 -0.35
CA ALA A 12 1.52 -1.28 0.48
C ALA A 12 0.29 -1.59 1.37
N TYR A 13 0.52 -1.82 2.67
CA TYR A 13 -0.45 -2.37 3.59
C TYR A 13 -0.80 -1.39 4.72
N SER A 14 -2.06 -0.98 4.77
CA SER A 14 -2.60 -0.07 5.78
C SER A 14 -3.36 -0.78 6.90
N GLY A 15 -3.66 -2.08 6.75
CA GLY A 15 -4.50 -2.80 7.71
C GLY A 15 -6.00 -2.56 7.54
N GLY A 16 -6.39 -1.68 6.63
CA GLY A 16 -7.80 -1.49 6.23
C GLY A 16 -8.40 -2.76 5.62
N LEU A 17 -9.72 -2.74 5.41
CA LEU A 17 -10.42 -3.84 4.74
C LEU A 17 -9.79 -4.12 3.37
N ASP A 18 -9.62 -3.07 2.56
CA ASP A 18 -9.18 -3.15 1.17
C ASP A 18 -7.82 -3.82 1.05
N THR A 19 -6.82 -3.33 1.79
CA THR A 19 -5.47 -3.91 1.76
C THR A 19 -5.42 -5.31 2.38
N SER A 20 -6.37 -5.67 3.24
CA SER A 20 -6.50 -7.03 3.76
C SER A 20 -7.10 -7.98 2.71
N VAL A 21 -8.16 -7.57 2.01
CA VAL A 21 -8.78 -8.32 0.91
C VAL A 21 -7.82 -8.57 -0.25
N ILE A 22 -6.92 -7.61 -0.52
CA ILE A 22 -5.91 -7.74 -1.58
C ILE A 22 -4.99 -8.94 -1.37
N ILE A 23 -4.70 -9.36 -0.13
CA ILE A 23 -3.77 -10.47 0.14
C ILE A 23 -4.27 -11.79 -0.46
N PRO A 24 -5.45 -12.34 -0.08
CA PRO A 24 -5.98 -13.53 -0.72
C PRO A 24 -6.23 -13.32 -2.22
N TRP A 25 -6.71 -12.13 -2.63
CA TRP A 25 -6.93 -11.84 -4.04
C TRP A 25 -5.66 -11.97 -4.89
N LEU A 26 -4.52 -11.46 -4.39
CA LEU A 26 -3.23 -11.63 -5.05
C LEU A 26 -2.87 -13.11 -5.18
N LYS A 27 -3.05 -13.93 -4.13
CA LYS A 27 -2.76 -15.37 -4.19
C LYS A 27 -3.59 -16.08 -5.26
N GLU A 28 -4.89 -15.77 -5.34
CA GLU A 28 -5.80 -16.35 -6.31
C GLU A 28 -5.46 -15.96 -7.76
N ASN A 29 -5.02 -14.72 -7.97
CA ASN A 29 -4.88 -14.13 -9.30
C ASN A 29 -3.43 -14.12 -9.83
N TYR A 30 -2.45 -14.33 -8.97
CA TYR A 30 -1.01 -14.23 -9.28
C TYR A 30 -0.23 -15.45 -8.78
N ASN A 31 -0.55 -16.63 -9.31
CA ASN A 31 0.22 -17.87 -9.11
C ASN A 31 0.57 -18.21 -7.64
N ASN A 32 -0.36 -17.92 -6.71
CA ASN A 32 -0.13 -18.07 -5.28
C ASN A 32 1.18 -17.40 -4.81
N CYS A 33 1.44 -16.18 -5.31
CA CYS A 33 2.65 -15.43 -5.02
C CYS A 33 2.85 -15.24 -3.51
N GLU A 34 4.10 -15.20 -3.09
CA GLU A 34 4.50 -14.71 -1.78
C GLU A 34 4.17 -13.22 -1.67
N ILE A 35 3.60 -12.81 -0.53
CA ILE A 35 3.19 -11.43 -0.30
C ILE A 35 3.89 -10.91 0.94
N ILE A 36 4.68 -9.85 0.77
CA ILE A 36 5.33 -9.12 1.85
C ILE A 36 4.57 -7.81 2.04
N ALA A 37 3.96 -7.63 3.20
CA ALA A 37 3.26 -6.40 3.54
C ALA A 37 4.27 -5.34 4.02
N VAL A 38 4.03 -4.08 3.68
CA VAL A 38 4.84 -2.93 4.12
C VAL A 38 3.93 -1.78 4.53
N SER A 39 4.14 -1.28 5.75
CA SER A 39 3.49 -0.08 6.27
C SER A 39 4.54 0.95 6.67
N GLY A 40 4.37 2.20 6.25
CA GLY A 40 5.22 3.32 6.65
C GLY A 40 4.54 4.13 7.75
N ASP A 41 5.16 4.23 8.92
CA ASP A 41 4.75 5.12 9.99
C ASP A 41 5.21 6.56 9.70
N VAL A 42 4.26 7.39 9.34
CA VAL A 42 4.42 8.84 9.12
C VAL A 42 3.67 9.64 10.20
N GLY A 43 3.30 9.00 11.32
CA GLY A 43 2.64 9.64 12.45
C GLY A 43 1.16 9.30 12.64
N GLN A 44 0.65 8.23 12.03
CA GLN A 44 -0.76 7.82 12.11
C GLN A 44 -1.18 7.19 13.46
N GLY A 45 -0.25 6.92 14.37
CA GLY A 45 -0.56 6.46 15.73
C GLY A 45 -1.08 5.03 15.80
N THR A 46 -2.22 4.82 16.46
CA THR A 46 -2.76 3.49 16.82
C THR A 46 -3.25 2.66 15.63
N GLU A 47 -3.26 3.23 14.42
CA GLU A 47 -3.56 2.49 13.18
C GLU A 47 -2.59 1.33 12.91
N LEU A 48 -1.40 1.35 13.52
CA LEU A 48 -0.38 0.30 13.39
C LEU A 48 -0.54 -0.83 14.41
N ASP A 49 -1.44 -0.69 15.39
CA ASP A 49 -1.59 -1.65 16.47
C ASP A 49 -2.25 -2.96 15.99
N GLY A 50 -1.55 -4.09 16.19
CA GLY A 50 -2.01 -5.41 15.76
C GLY A 50 -1.93 -5.64 14.26
N LEU A 51 -1.25 -4.74 13.52
CA LEU A 51 -1.14 -4.82 12.07
C LEU A 51 -0.38 -6.08 11.61
N GLU A 52 0.67 -6.47 12.34
CA GLU A 52 1.47 -7.66 12.05
C GLU A 52 0.64 -8.94 12.16
N GLU A 53 -0.04 -9.12 13.29
CA GLU A 53 -0.91 -10.27 13.50
C GLU A 53 -1.98 -10.37 12.41
N LYS A 54 -2.59 -9.22 12.04
CA LYS A 54 -3.59 -9.17 10.98
C LYS A 54 -3.01 -9.54 9.61
N ALA A 55 -1.86 -8.97 9.23
CA ALA A 55 -1.23 -9.25 7.94
C ALA A 55 -0.88 -10.75 7.80
N LEU A 56 -0.26 -11.32 8.84
CA LEU A 56 0.13 -12.73 8.86
C LEU A 56 -1.08 -13.67 8.83
N LYS A 57 -2.12 -13.41 9.64
CA LYS A 57 -3.36 -14.19 9.64
C LYS A 57 -4.09 -14.16 8.29
N THR A 58 -4.00 -13.03 7.59
CA THR A 58 -4.62 -12.86 6.27
C THR A 58 -3.78 -13.52 5.15
N GLY A 59 -2.53 -13.88 5.43
CA GLY A 59 -1.69 -14.70 4.56
C GLY A 59 -0.46 -14.01 3.99
N ALA A 60 -0.07 -12.83 4.47
CA ALA A 60 1.26 -12.29 4.17
C ALA A 60 2.35 -13.19 4.77
N SER A 61 3.48 -13.34 4.10
CA SER A 61 4.64 -14.08 4.65
C SER A 61 5.38 -13.26 5.71
N LYS A 62 5.31 -11.93 5.61
CA LYS A 62 6.04 -10.98 6.44
C LYS A 62 5.34 -9.61 6.44
N LEU A 63 5.48 -8.86 7.53
CA LEU A 63 5.16 -7.43 7.58
C LEU A 63 6.41 -6.63 7.93
N TYR A 64 6.64 -5.54 7.21
CA TYR A 64 7.52 -4.45 7.62
C TYR A 64 6.70 -3.27 8.13
N ILE A 65 7.03 -2.78 9.32
CA ILE A 65 6.54 -1.49 9.83
C ILE A 65 7.77 -0.58 9.94
N GLU A 66 7.79 0.47 9.13
CA GLU A 66 8.96 1.33 8.96
C GLU A 66 8.71 2.70 9.59
N ASP A 67 9.53 3.11 10.56
CA ASP A 67 9.45 4.46 11.12
C ASP A 67 10.03 5.48 10.13
N LEU A 68 9.14 6.23 9.50
CA LEU A 68 9.47 7.24 8.48
C LEU A 68 9.25 8.66 9.01
N LYS A 69 8.89 8.85 10.28
CA LYS A 69 8.50 10.17 10.82
C LYS A 69 9.62 11.19 10.67
N LYS A 70 10.86 10.80 10.97
CA LYS A 70 12.02 11.69 10.87
C LYS A 70 12.29 12.10 9.43
N GLU A 71 12.39 11.14 8.52
CA GLU A 71 12.60 11.40 7.08
C GLU A 71 11.45 12.25 6.51
N PHE A 72 10.21 11.94 6.89
CA PHE A 72 9.04 12.70 6.48
C PHE A 72 9.11 14.17 6.92
N VAL A 73 9.56 14.44 8.15
CA VAL A 73 9.74 15.81 8.66
C VAL A 73 10.88 16.52 7.94
N GLU A 74 12.07 15.91 7.92
CA GLU A 74 13.30 16.55 7.45
C GLU A 74 13.34 16.74 5.93
N ASP A 75 12.91 15.73 5.17
CA ASP A 75 13.10 15.69 3.71
C ASP A 75 11.84 16.07 2.92
N TYR A 76 10.67 16.12 3.56
CA TYR A 76 9.40 16.42 2.89
C TYR A 76 8.68 17.63 3.50
N ILE A 77 8.42 17.63 4.81
CA ILE A 77 7.67 18.72 5.46
C ILE A 77 8.48 20.03 5.46
N PHE A 78 9.72 20.02 5.94
CA PHE A 78 10.51 21.25 6.01
C PHE A 78 10.77 21.89 4.63
N PRO A 79 11.15 21.14 3.57
CA PRO A 79 11.31 21.73 2.24
C PRO A 79 10.00 22.29 1.68
N THR A 80 8.87 21.60 1.90
CA THR A 80 7.54 22.08 1.47
C THR A 80 7.15 23.38 2.18
N LEU A 81 7.44 23.48 3.48
CA LEU A 81 7.21 24.69 4.26
C LEU A 81 8.10 25.84 3.80
N GLN A 82 9.39 25.58 3.56
CA GLN A 82 10.34 26.57 3.05
C GLN A 82 9.93 27.12 1.67
N ALA A 83 9.35 26.28 0.82
CA ALA A 83 8.81 26.68 -0.48
C ALA A 83 7.52 27.52 -0.38
N GLY A 84 6.89 27.62 0.80
CA GLY A 84 5.60 28.28 0.98
C GLY A 84 4.49 27.59 0.19
N ALA A 85 4.58 26.28 -0.03
CA ALA A 85 3.70 25.57 -0.94
C ALA A 85 2.29 25.43 -0.35
N VAL A 86 1.31 26.04 -1.03
CA VAL A 86 -0.12 25.92 -0.73
C VAL A 86 -0.85 25.61 -2.01
N TYR A 87 -1.53 24.48 -2.07
CA TYR A 87 -2.29 24.08 -3.24
C TYR A 87 -3.63 24.81 -3.28
N GLU A 88 -3.91 25.48 -4.39
CA GLU A 88 -5.13 26.27 -4.62
C GLU A 88 -5.42 27.29 -3.51
N GLY A 89 -4.38 27.78 -2.81
CA GLY A 89 -4.48 28.81 -1.77
C GLY A 89 -5.01 28.33 -0.41
N GLU A 90 -5.44 27.08 -0.28
CA GLU A 90 -6.03 26.56 0.97
C GLU A 90 -5.35 25.29 1.49
N TYR A 91 -4.93 24.38 0.60
CA TYR A 91 -4.52 23.04 1.01
C TYR A 91 -3.01 22.94 1.26
N LEU A 92 -2.62 22.60 2.49
CA LEU A 92 -1.23 22.43 2.94
C LEU A 92 -0.60 21.08 2.56
N LEU A 93 -1.10 20.41 1.52
CA LEU A 93 -0.44 19.27 0.85
C LEU A 93 -0.13 18.02 1.70
N GLY A 94 -0.59 17.92 2.96
CA GLY A 94 -0.19 16.85 3.91
C GLY A 94 -0.26 15.42 3.36
N THR A 95 -1.35 15.10 2.65
CA THR A 95 -1.52 13.81 1.98
C THR A 95 -0.51 13.65 0.85
N SER A 96 -0.31 14.70 0.04
CA SER A 96 0.45 14.68 -1.20
C SER A 96 1.91 14.27 -1.00
N PHE A 97 2.62 14.86 -0.02
CA PHE A 97 4.04 14.58 0.19
C PHE A 97 4.31 13.40 1.15
N ALA A 98 3.29 12.86 1.82
CA ALA A 98 3.41 11.60 2.57
C ALA A 98 3.51 10.36 1.65
N ARG A 99 2.88 10.37 0.48
CA ARG A 99 2.87 9.19 -0.42
C ARG A 99 4.25 8.91 -1.02
N PRO A 100 5.02 9.92 -1.49
CA PRO A 100 6.37 9.70 -1.99
C PRO A 100 7.33 9.05 -1.00
N VAL A 101 7.33 9.45 0.29
CA VAL A 101 8.22 8.84 1.31
C VAL A 101 7.86 7.38 1.56
N ILE A 102 6.56 7.06 1.64
CA ILE A 102 6.08 5.68 1.80
C ILE A 102 6.44 4.86 0.55
N ALA A 103 6.18 5.39 -0.64
CA ALA A 103 6.47 4.71 -1.91
C ALA A 103 7.97 4.43 -2.09
N LYS A 104 8.84 5.39 -1.74
CA LYS A 104 10.29 5.20 -1.73
C LYS A 104 10.68 4.02 -0.85
N ARG A 105 10.18 3.98 0.39
CA ARG A 105 10.50 2.89 1.32
C ARG A 105 9.99 1.53 0.83
N ILE A 106 8.80 1.50 0.23
CA ILE A 106 8.24 0.28 -0.38
C ILE A 106 9.14 -0.22 -1.52
N VAL A 107 9.65 0.68 -2.37
CA VAL A 107 10.58 0.32 -3.44
C VAL A 107 11.87 -0.26 -2.86
N GLU A 108 12.46 0.37 -1.85
CA GLU A 108 13.67 -0.14 -1.18
C GLU A 108 13.47 -1.56 -0.65
N ILE A 109 12.33 -1.84 -0.01
CA ILE A 109 11.99 -3.17 0.50
C ILE A 109 11.74 -4.15 -0.64
N ALA A 110 11.04 -3.74 -1.71
CA ALA A 110 10.81 -4.59 -2.87
C ALA A 110 12.12 -5.01 -3.55
N LEU A 111 13.07 -4.09 -3.70
CA LEU A 111 14.40 -4.40 -4.24
C LEU A 111 15.19 -5.31 -3.29
N LYS A 112 15.15 -5.03 -1.98
CA LYS A 112 15.83 -5.84 -0.95
C LYS A 112 15.31 -7.29 -0.91
N GLU A 113 14.00 -7.48 -1.03
CA GLU A 113 13.35 -8.79 -0.98
C GLU A 113 13.36 -9.52 -2.34
N GLY A 114 13.82 -8.86 -3.40
CA GLY A 114 13.80 -9.39 -4.76
C GLY A 114 12.39 -9.63 -5.27
N ALA A 115 11.47 -8.69 -5.02
CA ALA A 115 10.08 -8.78 -5.45
C ALA A 115 9.93 -8.50 -6.95
N ASP A 116 8.98 -9.18 -7.58
CA ASP A 116 8.68 -9.05 -9.01
C ASP A 116 7.75 -7.87 -9.27
N ALA A 117 6.92 -7.50 -8.29
CA ALA A 117 5.95 -6.41 -8.38
C ALA A 117 5.70 -5.72 -7.03
N ILE A 118 5.23 -4.47 -7.11
CA ILE A 118 4.65 -3.74 -6.00
C ILE A 118 3.13 -3.64 -6.22
N CYS A 119 2.35 -3.87 -5.17
CA CYS A 119 0.90 -3.73 -5.15
C CYS A 119 0.47 -2.61 -4.21
N HIS A 120 -0.55 -1.83 -4.56
CA HIS A 120 -1.14 -0.83 -3.66
C HIS A 120 -2.67 -0.90 -3.62
N GLY A 121 -3.27 -0.48 -2.50
CA GLY A 121 -4.71 -0.46 -2.29
C GLY A 121 -5.43 0.84 -2.71
N CYS A 122 -4.76 1.78 -3.38
CA CYS A 122 -5.40 3.03 -3.82
C CYS A 122 -6.58 2.76 -4.77
N THR A 123 -7.68 3.49 -4.59
CA THR A 123 -8.84 3.41 -5.49
C THR A 123 -8.51 3.95 -6.89
N GLY A 124 -9.20 3.43 -7.92
CA GLY A 124 -8.99 3.86 -9.31
C GLY A 124 -9.46 5.29 -9.63
N LYS A 125 -10.07 6.00 -8.68
CA LYS A 125 -10.62 7.36 -8.87
C LYS A 125 -9.86 8.45 -8.10
N GLY A 126 -8.97 8.07 -7.18
CA GLY A 126 -8.27 9.01 -6.30
C GLY A 126 -6.91 9.47 -6.84
N ASN A 127 -6.38 10.55 -6.27
CA ASN A 127 -5.05 11.08 -6.60
C ASN A 127 -3.90 10.21 -6.08
N ASP A 128 -4.14 9.41 -5.03
CA ASP A 128 -3.09 8.63 -4.38
C ASP A 128 -2.50 7.54 -5.28
N GLN A 129 -3.28 6.97 -6.20
CA GLN A 129 -2.74 6.02 -7.19
C GLN A 129 -1.65 6.70 -8.04
N VAL A 130 -1.88 7.93 -8.49
CA VAL A 130 -0.92 8.67 -9.31
C VAL A 130 0.33 8.99 -8.49
N ARG A 131 0.16 9.41 -7.23
CA ARG A 131 1.28 9.73 -6.33
C ARG A 131 2.17 8.51 -6.07
N PHE A 132 1.57 7.36 -5.74
CA PHE A 132 2.32 6.13 -5.52
C PHE A 132 3.00 5.65 -6.79
N GLU A 133 2.27 5.60 -7.91
CA GLU A 133 2.80 5.04 -9.16
C GLU A 133 3.92 5.88 -9.75
N LEU A 134 3.80 7.20 -9.73
CA LEU A 134 4.88 8.09 -10.17
C LEU A 134 6.11 7.97 -9.28
N ALA A 135 5.94 7.89 -7.95
CA ALA A 135 7.05 7.70 -7.03
C ALA A 135 7.72 6.33 -7.23
N ILE A 136 6.94 5.25 -7.36
CA ILE A 136 7.48 3.92 -7.66
C ILE A 136 8.26 3.94 -8.97
N LYS A 137 7.74 4.57 -10.03
CA LYS A 137 8.43 4.67 -11.32
C LYS A 137 9.68 5.55 -11.26
N ALA A 138 9.72 6.56 -10.39
CA ALA A 138 10.90 7.37 -10.20
C ALA A 138 12.05 6.57 -9.54
N PHE A 139 11.75 5.72 -8.56
CA PHE A 139 12.77 4.94 -7.84
C PHE A 139 13.06 3.56 -8.44
N ALA A 140 12.10 2.94 -9.12
CA ALA A 140 12.22 1.65 -9.78
C ALA A 140 11.37 1.60 -11.06
N PRO A 141 11.83 2.20 -12.17
CA PRO A 141 11.05 2.33 -13.40
C PRO A 141 10.63 0.98 -14.00
N HIS A 142 11.45 -0.05 -13.81
CA HIS A 142 11.21 -1.43 -14.27
C HIS A 142 10.24 -2.21 -13.40
N MET A 143 9.96 -1.74 -12.18
CA MET A 143 9.08 -2.44 -11.24
C MET A 143 7.66 -2.52 -11.81
N ALA A 144 7.09 -3.72 -11.79
CA ALA A 144 5.70 -3.91 -12.14
C ALA A 144 4.80 -3.39 -11.01
N ILE A 145 3.67 -2.80 -11.39
CA ILE A 145 2.71 -2.25 -10.43
C ILE A 145 1.39 -3.00 -10.61
N ILE A 146 0.85 -3.49 -9.50
CA ILE A 146 -0.46 -4.13 -9.42
C ILE A 146 -1.41 -3.20 -8.66
N ALA A 147 -2.58 -2.94 -9.25
CA ALA A 147 -3.59 -2.06 -8.66
C ALA A 147 -4.96 -2.76 -8.71
N PRO A 148 -5.32 -3.54 -7.67
CA PRO A 148 -6.50 -4.41 -7.68
C PRO A 148 -7.80 -3.67 -7.97
N TRP A 149 -7.97 -2.44 -7.46
CA TRP A 149 -9.12 -1.58 -7.75
C TRP A 149 -9.36 -1.26 -9.24
N ARG A 150 -8.36 -1.49 -10.11
CA ARG A 150 -8.48 -1.35 -11.57
C ARG A 150 -8.58 -2.68 -12.31
N GLU A 151 -8.47 -3.80 -11.61
CA GLU A 151 -8.41 -5.14 -12.20
C GLU A 151 -9.52 -6.08 -11.71
N TRP A 152 -9.89 -6.00 -10.44
CA TRP A 152 -10.82 -6.93 -9.83
C TRP A 152 -12.27 -6.64 -10.22
N SER A 153 -13.16 -7.58 -9.92
CA SER A 153 -14.60 -7.45 -10.15
C SER A 153 -15.37 -6.87 -8.97
N ILE A 154 -14.72 -6.61 -7.83
CA ILE A 154 -15.34 -6.07 -6.60
C ILE A 154 -15.69 -4.59 -6.82
N LYS A 155 -16.97 -4.26 -6.68
CA LYS A 155 -17.52 -2.92 -7.00
C LYS A 155 -18.11 -2.18 -5.81
N SER A 156 -18.38 -2.87 -4.70
CA SER A 156 -19.01 -2.28 -3.52
C SER A 156 -18.30 -2.71 -2.24
N ARG A 157 -18.57 -1.97 -1.15
CA ARG A 157 -18.08 -2.32 0.19
C ARG A 157 -18.69 -3.63 0.69
N GLU A 158 -19.93 -3.91 0.32
CA GLU A 158 -20.62 -5.16 0.69
C GLU A 158 -19.95 -6.36 0.01
N GLU A 159 -19.67 -6.27 -1.29
CA GLU A 159 -18.95 -7.33 -2.02
C GLU A 159 -17.54 -7.56 -1.43
N GLU A 160 -16.88 -6.50 -0.98
CA GLU A 160 -15.58 -6.58 -0.32
C GLU A 160 -15.66 -7.27 1.06
N ILE A 161 -16.73 -7.00 1.83
CA ILE A 161 -17.01 -7.68 3.10
C ILE A 161 -17.34 -9.15 2.87
N ASP A 162 -18.21 -9.46 1.90
CA ASP A 162 -18.57 -10.83 1.56
C ASP A 162 -17.33 -11.64 1.12
N TYR A 163 -16.46 -11.02 0.32
CA TYR A 163 -15.18 -11.63 -0.07
C TYR A 163 -14.29 -11.86 1.16
N ALA A 164 -14.21 -10.89 2.08
CA ALA A 164 -13.42 -11.02 3.29
C ALA A 164 -13.94 -12.13 4.22
N GLU A 165 -15.26 -12.26 4.38
CA GLU A 165 -15.91 -13.34 5.14
C GLU A 165 -15.62 -14.71 4.50
N ALA A 166 -15.74 -14.82 3.17
CA ALA A 166 -15.43 -16.05 2.43
C ALA A 166 -13.97 -16.51 2.61
N HIS A 167 -13.06 -15.57 2.85
CA HIS A 167 -11.63 -15.81 3.07
C HIS A 167 -11.20 -15.81 4.54
N ASN A 168 -12.15 -15.76 5.48
CA ASN A 168 -11.89 -15.72 6.94
C ASN A 168 -10.94 -14.59 7.36
N ILE A 169 -10.99 -13.44 6.67
CA ILE A 169 -10.17 -12.28 7.00
C ILE A 169 -10.66 -11.68 8.32
N PRO A 170 -9.77 -11.37 9.29
CA PRO A 170 -10.18 -10.73 10.54
C PRO A 170 -10.78 -9.33 10.29
N LEU A 171 -12.11 -9.22 10.41
CA LEU A 171 -12.84 -7.98 10.26
C LEU A 171 -13.03 -7.28 11.61
N ARG A 172 -12.78 -5.96 11.65
CA ARG A 172 -13.24 -5.08 12.74
C ARG A 172 -14.53 -4.36 12.30
N ILE A 173 -15.53 -5.12 11.87
CA ILE A 173 -16.80 -4.57 11.38
C ILE A 173 -17.93 -5.29 12.13
N ASN A 174 -18.79 -4.54 12.80
CA ASN A 174 -20.08 -5.05 13.27
C ASN A 174 -21.10 -4.80 12.14
N ARG A 175 -21.87 -5.83 11.78
CA ARG A 175 -23.07 -5.66 10.94
C ARG A 175 -24.17 -4.96 11.73
#